data_AF-A0A7S1V5J5-F1
#
_entry.id   AF-A0A7S1V5J5-F1
#
_cell.length_a   1.000
_cell.length_b   1.000
_cell.length_c   1.000
_cell.angle_alpha   90.00
_cell.angle_beta   90.00
_cell.angle_gamma   90.00
#
_symmetry.space_group_name_H-M   'P 1'
#
loop_
_entity.id
_entity.type
_entity.pdbx_description
1 polymer ?
#
loop_
_entity_poly.entity_id
_entity_poly.type
_entity_poly.pdbx_seq_one_letter_code
_entity_poly.pdbx_strand_id
1 'polypeptide(L)'
;PHMDVAVDLGFVVPNDAADGTYRFAHNSVKQAAYNLVPEGERESFHLAIGRKLWKGFSDEQLSKHFDVVLNQLQRGINAMTDQRERYTTAALCLSAGKKSVEWSDFPIAFEIMEVG
;
A
#
# COMPACT_ATOMS: atom_id res chain seq x y z
N PRO A 1 -5.90 -20.30 -9.49
CA PRO A 1 -5.26 -21.08 -10.57
C PRO A 1 -3.81 -20.66 -10.91
N HIS A 2 -3.38 -19.42 -10.65
CA HIS A 2 -2.03 -18.94 -10.99
C HIS A 2 -1.04 -18.83 -9.81
N MET A 3 -1.51 -18.95 -8.56
CA MET A 3 -0.63 -18.92 -7.39
C MET A 3 0.18 -20.21 -7.24
N ASP A 4 -0.39 -21.37 -7.58
CA ASP A 4 0.30 -22.67 -7.49
C ASP A 4 1.58 -22.69 -8.36
N VAL A 5 1.49 -22.13 -9.58
CA VAL A 5 2.64 -21.97 -10.48
C VAL A 5 3.70 -21.04 -9.89
N ALA A 6 3.30 -19.97 -9.20
CA ALA A 6 4.24 -19.04 -8.57
C ALA A 6 4.92 -19.64 -7.33
N VAL A 7 4.24 -20.57 -6.63
CA VAL A 7 4.81 -21.36 -5.54
C VAL A 7 5.82 -22.38 -6.09
N ASP A 8 5.46 -23.12 -7.14
CA ASP A 8 6.34 -24.11 -7.77
C ASP A 8 7.63 -23.49 -8.32
N LEU A 9 7.55 -22.25 -8.83
CA LEU A 9 8.70 -21.48 -9.30
C LEU A 9 9.48 -20.77 -8.19
N GLY A 10 9.05 -20.88 -6.92
CA GLY A 10 9.72 -20.27 -5.78
C GLY A 10 9.64 -18.74 -5.72
N PHE A 11 8.69 -18.12 -6.43
CA PHE A 11 8.48 -16.67 -6.40
C PHE A 11 7.70 -16.21 -5.16
N VAL A 12 6.78 -17.05 -4.70
CA VAL A 12 6.02 -16.83 -3.47
C VAL A 12 6.07 -18.08 -2.60
N VAL A 13 6.01 -17.89 -1.29
CA VAL A 13 5.93 -18.97 -0.30
C VAL A 13 4.69 -18.75 0.58
N PRO A 14 4.01 -19.82 1.00
CA PRO A 14 2.93 -19.69 1.99
C PRO A 14 3.51 -19.14 3.30
N ASN A 15 2.74 -18.30 4.00
CA ASN A 15 3.11 -17.86 5.34
C ASN A 15 2.87 -18.98 6.36
N ASP A 16 1.68 -19.58 6.32
CA ASP A 16 1.33 -20.81 7.02
C ASP A 16 0.46 -21.69 6.09
N ALA A 17 0.57 -23.01 6.21
CA ALA A 17 -0.20 -23.94 5.36
C ALA A 17 -1.72 -23.84 5.61
N ALA A 18 -2.13 -23.32 6.77
CA ALA A 18 -3.53 -23.20 7.17
C ALA A 18 -4.16 -21.81 6.92
N ASP A 19 -3.36 -20.77 6.69
CA ASP A 19 -3.85 -19.38 6.63
C ASP A 19 -4.24 -18.92 5.22
N GLY A 20 -3.86 -19.67 4.18
CA GLY A 20 -4.15 -19.35 2.78
C GLY A 20 -3.48 -18.05 2.30
N THR A 21 -2.49 -17.54 3.02
CA THR A 21 -1.77 -16.32 2.68
C THR A 21 -0.37 -16.62 2.16
N TYR A 22 0.10 -15.73 1.28
CA TYR A 22 1.39 -15.88 0.61
C TYR A 22 2.24 -14.63 0.81
N ARG A 23 3.56 -14.83 0.82
CA ARG A 23 4.54 -13.76 0.76
C ARG A 23 5.53 -14.01 -0.37
N PHE A 24 6.14 -12.95 -0.89
CA PHE A 24 7.26 -13.11 -1.81
C PHE A 24 8.42 -13.84 -1.13
N ALA A 25 9.03 -14.79 -1.83
CA ALA A 25 10.17 -15.55 -1.32
C ALA A 25 11.36 -14.63 -1.02
N HIS A 26 11.59 -13.63 -1.89
CA HIS A 26 12.66 -12.66 -1.76
C HIS A 26 12.22 -11.25 -2.15
N ASN A 27 12.91 -10.25 -1.60
CA ASN A 27 12.68 -8.84 -1.94
C ASN A 27 12.97 -8.53 -3.42
N SER A 28 13.90 -9.25 -4.05
CA SER A 28 14.20 -9.14 -5.48
C SER A 28 13.02 -9.56 -6.36
N VAL A 29 12.29 -10.61 -5.97
CA VAL A 29 11.08 -11.06 -6.69
C VAL A 29 9.99 -10.01 -6.59
N LYS A 30 9.78 -9.45 -5.38
CA LYS A 30 8.85 -8.34 -5.18
C LYS A 30 9.20 -7.13 -6.05
N GLN A 31 10.49 -6.78 -6.11
CA GLN A 31 10.96 -5.66 -6.93
C GLN A 31 10.80 -5.92 -8.43
N ALA A 32 11.09 -7.14 -8.89
CA ALA A 32 10.90 -7.52 -10.28
C ALA A 32 9.42 -7.44 -10.68
N ALA A 33 8.53 -8.01 -9.86
CA ALA A 33 7.09 -7.92 -10.07
C ALA A 33 6.59 -6.47 -10.07
N TYR A 34 7.09 -5.63 -9.16
CA TYR A 34 6.77 -4.20 -9.13
C TYR A 34 7.28 -3.45 -10.38
N ASN A 35 8.47 -3.78 -10.86
CA ASN A 35 9.07 -3.16 -12.03
C ASN A 35 8.33 -3.48 -13.34
N LEU A 36 7.59 -4.59 -13.39
CA LEU A 36 6.73 -4.93 -14.52
C LEU A 36 5.54 -3.96 -14.66
N VAL A 37 5.16 -3.25 -13.60
CA VAL A 37 4.11 -2.24 -13.67
C VAL A 37 4.69 -0.98 -14.34
N PRO A 38 4.11 -0.52 -15.47
CA PRO A 38 4.52 0.71 -16.13
C PRO A 38 4.53 1.88 -15.17
N GLU A 39 5.54 2.74 -15.24
CA GLU A 39 5.75 3.79 -14.25
C GLU A 39 4.55 4.73 -14.10
N GLY A 40 3.95 5.13 -15.24
CA GLY A 40 2.74 5.98 -15.26
C GLY A 40 1.47 5.30 -14.70
N GLU A 41 1.48 3.99 -14.48
CA GLU A 41 0.35 3.25 -13.92
C GLU A 41 0.52 2.95 -12.42
N ARG A 42 1.75 3.05 -11.88
CA ARG A 42 2.07 2.61 -10.51
C ARG A 42 1.22 3.30 -9.45
N GLU A 43 0.98 4.60 -9.57
CA GLU A 43 0.13 5.34 -8.64
C GLU A 43 -1.31 4.82 -8.65
N SER A 44 -1.86 4.53 -9.83
CA SER A 44 -3.21 3.98 -9.98
C SER A 44 -3.32 2.57 -9.37
N PHE A 45 -2.27 1.75 -9.52
CA PHE A 45 -2.18 0.43 -8.88
C PHE A 45 -2.12 0.56 -7.36
N HIS A 46 -1.29 1.45 -6.83
CA HIS A 46 -1.20 1.71 -5.39
C HIS A 46 -2.53 2.18 -4.82
N LEU A 47 -3.22 3.09 -5.51
CA LEU A 47 -4.55 3.55 -5.13
C LEU A 47 -5.58 2.40 -5.12
N ALA A 48 -5.59 1.56 -6.15
CA ALA A 48 -6.49 0.42 -6.24
C ALA A 48 -6.25 -0.58 -5.10
N ILE A 49 -4.98 -0.89 -4.79
CA ILE A 49 -4.62 -1.75 -3.67
C ILE A 49 -5.08 -1.13 -2.35
N GLY A 50 -4.74 0.13 -2.09
CA GLY A 50 -5.11 0.85 -0.86
C GLY A 50 -6.62 0.85 -0.62
N ARG A 51 -7.42 1.19 -1.64
CA ARG A 51 -8.89 1.17 -1.56
C ARG A 51 -9.44 -0.24 -1.32
N LYS A 52 -8.85 -1.26 -1.95
CA LYS A 52 -9.29 -2.65 -1.78
C LYS A 52 -9.01 -3.14 -0.36
N LEU A 53 -7.84 -2.84 0.19
CA LEU A 53 -7.51 -3.19 1.58
C LEU A 53 -8.40 -2.44 2.56
N TRP A 54 -8.59 -1.14 2.37
CA TRP A 54 -9.45 -0.31 3.22
C TRP A 54 -10.89 -0.83 3.30
N LYS A 55 -11.45 -1.28 2.17
CA LYS A 55 -12.82 -1.82 2.12
C LYS A 55 -12.91 -3.30 2.52
N GLY A 56 -11.83 -4.05 2.37
CA GLY A 56 -11.82 -5.50 2.53
C GLY A 56 -11.40 -5.98 3.93
N PHE A 57 -10.70 -5.14 4.69
CA PHE A 57 -10.28 -5.47 6.05
C PHE A 57 -11.42 -5.29 7.05
N SER A 58 -11.49 -6.21 8.01
CA SER A 58 -12.23 -5.96 9.26
C SER A 58 -11.57 -4.84 10.06
N ASP A 59 -12.28 -4.29 11.05
CA ASP A 59 -11.73 -3.23 11.91
C ASP A 59 -10.44 -3.68 12.62
N GLU A 60 -10.37 -4.94 13.05
CA GLU A 60 -9.18 -5.52 13.69
C GLU A 60 -8.00 -5.61 12.71
N GLN A 61 -8.26 -6.08 11.48
CA GLN A 61 -7.23 -6.16 10.44
C GLN A 61 -6.75 -4.77 10.03
N LEU A 62 -7.68 -3.82 9.90
CA LEU A 62 -7.36 -2.45 9.55
C LEU A 62 -6.54 -1.79 10.65
N SER A 63 -6.85 -2.02 11.94
CA SER A 63 -6.04 -1.53 13.05
C SER A 63 -4.62 -2.11 13.04
N LYS A 64 -4.47 -3.40 12.68
CA LYS A 64 -3.17 -4.08 12.66
C LYS A 64 -2.30 -3.70 11.47
N HIS A 65 -2.91 -3.38 10.34
CA HIS A 65 -2.25 -3.16 9.06
C HIS A 65 -2.47 -1.74 8.50
N PHE A 66 -2.85 -0.80 9.38
CA PHE A 66 -3.21 0.56 9.00
C PHE A 66 -2.09 1.27 8.24
N ASP A 67 -0.85 1.08 8.68
CA ASP A 67 0.36 1.59 8.06
C ASP A 67 0.52 1.11 6.61
N VAL A 68 0.27 -0.18 6.37
CA VAL A 68 0.31 -0.78 5.02
C VAL A 68 -0.74 -0.14 4.14
N VAL A 69 -1.98 -0.04 4.62
CA VAL A 69 -3.08 0.56 3.84
C VAL A 69 -2.80 2.04 3.54
N LEU A 70 -2.36 2.79 4.56
CA LEU A 70 -2.05 4.21 4.43
C LEU A 70 -0.88 4.45 3.46
N ASN A 71 0.16 3.61 3.48
CA ASN A 71 1.27 3.71 2.53
C ASN A 71 0.83 3.50 1.08
N GLN A 72 -0.08 2.55 0.83
CA GLN A 72 -0.64 2.33 -0.51
C GLN A 72 -1.47 3.53 -0.97
N LEU A 73 -2.32 4.07 -0.11
CA LEU A 73 -3.13 5.26 -0.41
C LEU A 73 -2.25 6.50 -0.67
N GLN A 74 -1.21 6.69 0.14
CA GLN A 74 -0.24 7.79 -0.02
C GLN A 74 0.49 7.72 -1.37
N ARG A 75 0.97 6.54 -1.77
CA ARG A 75 1.65 6.35 -3.06
C ARG A 75 0.72 6.50 -4.26
N GLY A 76 -0.59 6.40 -4.06
CA GLY A 76 -1.62 6.59 -5.07
C GLY A 76 -2.30 7.97 -5.03
N ILE A 77 -1.82 8.91 -4.21
CA ILE A 77 -2.54 10.15 -3.89
C ILE A 77 -2.77 11.06 -5.11
N ASN A 78 -1.82 11.08 -6.04
CA ASN A 78 -1.89 11.85 -7.27
C ASN A 78 -2.92 11.28 -8.27
N ALA A 79 -3.17 9.97 -8.21
CA ALA A 79 -4.22 9.31 -8.97
C ALA A 79 -5.63 9.45 -8.33
N MET A 80 -5.74 10.04 -7.14
CA MET A 80 -7.03 10.28 -6.48
C MET A 80 -7.75 11.49 -7.08
N THR A 81 -8.83 11.21 -7.82
CA THR A 81 -9.66 12.26 -8.44
C THR A 81 -10.69 12.87 -7.48
N ASP A 82 -11.11 12.13 -6.43
CA ASP A 82 -11.99 12.65 -5.40
C ASP A 82 -11.19 13.49 -4.40
N GLN A 83 -11.45 14.79 -4.41
CA GLN A 83 -10.74 15.75 -3.58
C GLN A 83 -10.96 15.51 -2.07
N ARG A 84 -12.14 15.02 -1.66
CA ARG A 84 -12.41 14.71 -0.24
C ARG A 84 -11.60 13.49 0.18
N GLU A 85 -11.57 12.44 -0.63
CA GLU A 85 -10.74 11.26 -0.37
C GLU A 85 -9.26 11.63 -0.29
N ARG A 86 -8.80 12.50 -1.20
CA ARG A 86 -7.43 13.01 -1.20
C ARG A 86 -7.09 13.76 0.09
N TYR A 87 -7.98 14.66 0.53
CA TYR A 87 -7.80 15.38 1.80
C TYR A 87 -7.82 14.47 3.02
N THR A 88 -8.75 13.51 3.07
CA THR A 88 -8.80 12.54 4.17
C THR A 88 -7.52 11.72 4.22
N THR A 89 -7.03 11.24 3.07
CA THR A 89 -5.76 10.50 2.99
C THR A 89 -4.58 11.35 3.46
N ALA A 90 -4.47 12.59 2.99
CA ALA A 90 -3.42 13.52 3.41
C ALA A 90 -3.46 13.81 4.92
N ALA A 91 -4.67 14.00 5.49
CA ALA A 91 -4.85 14.22 6.93
C ALA A 91 -4.45 12.98 7.76
N LEU A 92 -4.78 11.78 7.27
CA LEU A 92 -4.36 10.52 7.90
C LEU A 92 -2.84 10.35 7.82
N CYS A 93 -2.21 10.63 6.68
CA CYS A 93 -0.75 10.64 6.54
C CYS A 93 -0.10 11.64 7.49
N LEU A 94 -0.66 12.84 7.64
CA LEU A 94 -0.16 13.84 8.58
C LEU A 94 -0.30 13.37 10.03
N SER A 95 -1.45 12.78 10.40
CA SER A 95 -1.67 12.25 11.75
C SER A 95 -0.72 11.09 12.05
N ALA A 96 -0.56 10.16 11.11
CA ALA A 96 0.39 9.07 11.21
C ALA A 96 1.82 9.59 11.31
N GLY A 97 2.22 10.54 10.45
CA GLY A 97 3.55 11.17 10.47
C GLY A 97 3.84 11.93 11.78
N LYS A 98 2.85 12.61 12.37
CA LYS A 98 2.97 13.25 13.68
C LYS A 98 3.16 12.24 14.82
N LYS A 99 2.47 11.09 14.76
CA LYS A 99 2.72 9.96 15.67
C LYS A 99 4.07 9.30 15.39
N SER A 100 4.50 9.31 14.13
CA SER A 100 5.77 8.79 13.63
C SER A 100 6.95 9.74 13.83
N VAL A 101 6.82 10.88 14.54
CA VAL A 101 8.01 11.61 15.00
C VAL A 101 8.73 10.83 16.12
N GLU A 102 8.15 9.73 16.62
CA GLU A 102 8.88 8.64 17.30
C GLU A 102 9.52 7.61 16.33
N TRP A 103 9.17 7.58 15.04
CA TRP A 103 9.60 6.62 14.00
C TRP A 103 9.71 7.30 12.60
N SER A 104 10.74 8.12 12.41
CA SER A 104 11.07 9.03 11.30
C SER A 104 10.60 8.70 9.87
N ASP A 105 9.87 9.62 9.21
CA ASP A 105 10.24 10.26 7.90
C ASP A 105 9.13 11.19 7.36
N PHE A 106 9.46 12.48 7.17
CA PHE A 106 8.53 13.59 6.87
C PHE A 106 9.06 14.41 5.68
N PRO A 107 8.47 14.29 4.47
CA PRO A 107 8.25 15.51 3.66
C PRO A 107 7.02 15.52 2.70
N ILE A 108 6.13 14.51 2.67
CA ILE A 108 5.04 14.48 1.66
C ILE A 108 3.82 15.35 2.05
N ALA A 109 3.67 15.73 3.32
CA ALA A 109 2.49 16.45 3.79
C ALA A 109 2.46 17.94 3.44
N PHE A 110 3.60 18.57 3.13
CA PHE A 110 3.65 20.03 2.90
C PHE A 110 3.26 20.42 1.47
N GLU A 111 3.62 19.60 0.48
CA GLU A 111 3.44 19.89 -0.94
C GLU A 111 1.95 19.84 -1.39
N ILE A 112 1.09 19.12 -0.67
CA ILE A 112 -0.34 18.99 -1.00
C ILE A 112 -1.18 20.19 -0.50
N MET A 113 -0.66 20.98 0.44
CA MET A 113 -1.36 22.16 0.97
C MET A 113 -1.11 23.44 0.16
N GLU A 114 -0.02 23.52 -0.63
CA GLU A 114 0.33 24.73 -1.38
C GLU A 114 -0.40 24.88 -2.73
N VAL A 115 -1.16 23.86 -3.17
CA VAL A 115 -1.95 23.90 -4.42
C VAL A 115 -3.46 23.93 -4.14
N GLY A 116 -3.87 24.61 -3.06
CA GLY A 116 -5.26 24.89 -2.71
C GLY A 116 -5.74 26.23 -3.24
#